data_AF-A0A7Z9H535-F1
#
_entry.id   AF-A0A7Z9H535-F1
#
_cell.length_a   1.000
_cell.length_b   1.000
_cell.length_c   1.000
_cell.angle_alpha   90.00
_cell.angle_beta   90.00
_cell.angle_gamma   90.00
#
_symmetry.space_group_name_H-M   'P 1'
#
loop_
_entity.id
_entity.type
_entity.pdbx_description
1 polymer ?
#
loop_
_entity_poly.entity_id
_entity_poly.type
_entity_poly.pdbx_seq_one_letter_code
_entity_poly.pdbx_strand_id
1 'polypeptide(L)'
;MIGHARPPRDVEFAAWKARGEVVIDHHVLRGLRTFEALRPDSHHSADRIGQGGLELSLEELLRGRSGAEVIVVDHRRRSVGEPIATVEPISGVDVSLQLEVELCQELSKLLQERDPVGGSILVADVTSGELIGWASHPEQGPEVFGDRALYRQRMESDRMWFFDRPSRWPLEPGSSFKPLVAIAALEEGVVGDDETILCDGVYDPQNPSSLRCRNHPHGLEIGLEEALARSCNVFFYHLGERLGIAALRDWGDRFGFWTPTDCGAPGEKVG
;
A
#
# COMPACT_ATOMS: atom_id res chain seq x y z
N MET A 1 9.12 4.43 17.59
CA MET A 1 10.07 4.42 16.46
C MET A 1 9.40 5.08 15.27
N ILE A 2 10.08 5.98 14.56
CA ILE A 2 9.56 6.65 13.37
C ILE A 2 9.92 5.77 12.17
N GLY A 3 8.94 5.11 11.57
CA GLY A 3 9.13 4.39 10.31
C GLY A 3 9.13 5.40 9.17
N HIS A 4 10.21 5.48 8.41
CA HIS A 4 10.33 6.38 7.27
C HIS A 4 10.14 5.62 5.96
N ALA A 5 9.27 6.15 5.10
CA ALA A 5 8.96 5.60 3.78
C ALA A 5 10.10 5.79 2.74
N ARG A 6 11.24 6.37 3.12
CA ARG A 6 12.41 6.53 2.26
C ARG A 6 13.73 6.34 3.02
N PRO A 7 14.81 5.90 2.34
CA PRO A 7 16.14 5.83 2.94
C PRO A 7 16.57 7.22 3.44
N PRO A 8 17.05 7.35 4.68
CA PRO A 8 17.46 8.64 5.21
C PRO A 8 18.77 9.14 4.60
N ARG A 9 18.89 10.46 4.43
CA ARG A 9 20.13 11.10 4.01
C ARG A 9 21.13 11.12 5.17
N ASP A 10 22.43 11.14 4.89
CA ASP A 10 23.50 11.06 5.92
C ASP A 10 23.37 12.11 7.04
N VAL A 11 22.86 13.30 6.70
CA VAL A 11 22.63 14.40 7.64
C VAL A 11 21.49 14.09 8.62
N GLU A 12 20.45 13.40 8.14
CA GLU A 12 19.31 12.95 8.95
C GLU A 12 19.76 11.83 9.89
N PHE A 13 20.57 10.89 9.40
CA PHE A 13 21.14 9.80 10.20
C PHE A 13 22.00 10.28 11.38
N ALA A 14 22.84 11.31 11.15
CA ALA A 14 23.68 11.89 12.21
C ALA A 14 22.85 12.57 13.31
N ALA A 15 21.78 13.29 12.92
CA ALA A 15 20.88 13.94 13.86
C ALA A 15 20.09 12.94 14.70
N TRP A 16 19.64 11.84 14.11
CA TRP A 16 18.89 10.77 14.80
C TRP A 16 19.76 10.00 15.79
N LYS A 17 20.99 9.68 15.39
CA LYS A 17 21.98 9.06 16.28
C LYS A 17 22.32 9.94 17.49
N ALA A 18 22.39 11.26 17.29
CA ALA A 18 22.60 12.21 18.38
C ALA A 18 21.42 12.29 19.38
N ARG A 19 20.22 11.89 18.95
CA ARG A 19 19.01 11.81 19.80
C ARG A 19 18.77 10.43 20.44
N GLY A 20 19.63 9.45 20.18
CA GLY A 20 19.46 8.09 20.69
C GLY A 20 18.33 7.30 20.00
N GLU A 21 17.88 7.77 18.84
CA GLU A 21 16.85 7.10 18.04
C GLU A 21 17.47 5.89 17.31
N VAL A 22 16.90 4.70 17.49
CA VAL A 22 17.32 3.49 16.78
C VAL A 22 16.78 3.56 15.35
N VAL A 23 17.69 3.70 14.38
CA VAL A 23 17.39 3.69 12.95
C VAL A 23 17.54 2.27 12.44
N ILE A 24 16.42 1.63 12.08
CA ILE A 24 16.44 0.30 11.45
C ILE A 24 16.53 0.51 9.94
N ASP A 25 17.72 0.30 9.39
CA ASP A 25 17.97 0.27 7.95
C ASP A 25 17.52 -1.10 7.39
N HIS A 26 16.88 -1.09 6.22
CA HIS A 26 16.51 -2.26 5.43
C HIS A 26 17.68 -3.24 5.21
N HIS A 27 18.93 -2.77 5.23
CA HIS A 27 20.11 -3.61 5.13
C HIS A 27 20.44 -4.43 6.40
N VAL A 28 19.95 -4.04 7.58
CA VAL A 28 20.19 -4.78 8.83
C VAL A 28 19.34 -6.06 8.90
N LEU A 29 18.23 -6.12 8.17
CA LEU A 29 17.34 -7.30 8.11
C LEU A 29 17.94 -8.49 7.35
N ARG A 30 18.99 -8.29 6.53
CA ARG A 30 19.67 -9.38 5.82
C ARG A 30 20.81 -10.05 6.61
N GLY A 31 21.23 -9.47 7.74
CA GLY A 31 22.51 -9.81 8.37
C GLY A 31 22.49 -10.82 9.52
N LEU A 32 21.34 -11.12 10.14
CA LEU A 32 21.31 -11.91 11.37
C LEU A 32 20.93 -13.37 11.11
N ARG A 33 21.81 -14.09 10.43
CA ARG A 33 21.93 -15.54 10.63
C ARG A 33 23.10 -15.77 11.57
N THR A 34 22.81 -16.31 12.75
CA THR A 34 23.25 -17.60 13.30
C THR A 34 23.24 -17.49 14.82
N PHE A 35 22.41 -18.26 15.51
CA PHE A 35 22.78 -18.96 16.75
C PHE A 35 21.72 -20.03 17.02
N GLU A 36 22.11 -21.30 16.86
CA GLU A 36 21.34 -22.47 17.26
C GLU A 36 21.37 -22.63 18.79
N ALA A 37 20.20 -22.68 19.43
CA ALA A 37 19.84 -23.59 20.53
C ALA A 37 18.49 -23.15 21.12
N LEU A 38 17.54 -24.11 21.22
CA LEU A 38 16.09 -23.96 21.49
C LEU A 38 15.34 -23.42 20.26
N ARG A 39 14.28 -24.09 19.77
CA ARG A 39 13.47 -23.57 18.65
C ARG A 39 12.79 -22.28 19.12
N PRO A 40 13.24 -21.07 18.70
CA PRO A 40 12.72 -19.80 19.20
C PRO A 40 11.39 -19.41 18.55
N ASP A 41 10.94 -20.19 17.56
CA ASP A 41 9.91 -19.79 16.58
C ASP A 41 8.59 -20.55 16.72
N SER A 42 8.39 -21.32 17.78
CA SER A 42 7.12 -22.02 17.97
C SER A 42 6.15 -21.16 18.77
N HIS A 43 5.12 -20.65 18.10
CA HIS A 43 3.93 -20.14 18.75
C HIS A 43 3.32 -21.22 19.64
N HIS A 44 3.00 -20.87 20.89
CA HIS A 44 2.14 -21.69 21.70
C HIS A 44 0.72 -21.68 21.11
N SER A 45 -0.04 -22.76 21.28
CA SER A 45 -1.41 -22.85 20.74
C SER A 45 -2.39 -21.81 21.31
N ALA A 46 -1.97 -21.06 22.32
CA ALA A 46 -2.73 -19.99 22.96
C ALA A 46 -2.27 -18.58 22.53
N ASP A 47 -1.19 -18.49 21.74
CA ASP A 47 -0.65 -17.21 21.30
C ASP A 47 -1.58 -16.56 20.28
N ARG A 48 -1.74 -15.24 20.40
CA ARG A 48 -2.40 -14.42 19.38
C ARG A 48 -1.35 -13.98 18.39
N ILE A 49 -1.56 -14.30 17.12
CA ILE A 49 -0.62 -14.06 16.03
C ILE A 49 -1.29 -13.10 15.05
N GLY A 50 -0.55 -12.14 14.51
CA GLY A 50 -1.00 -11.32 13.39
C GLY A 50 -1.40 -12.17 12.20
N GLN A 51 -2.67 -12.09 11.78
CA GLN A 51 -3.21 -12.86 10.65
C GLN A 51 -3.43 -12.02 9.38
N GLY A 52 -3.28 -10.68 9.47
CA GLY A 52 -3.41 -9.78 8.33
C GLY A 52 -2.91 -8.37 8.64
N GLY A 53 -2.81 -7.54 7.59
CA GLY A 53 -2.40 -6.15 7.70
C GLY A 53 -1.01 -5.96 8.33
N LEU A 54 -0.86 -4.85 9.05
CA LEU A 54 0.40 -4.51 9.70
C LEU A 54 0.79 -5.50 10.80
N GLU A 55 -0.19 -6.08 11.51
CA GLU A 55 0.06 -7.12 12.52
C GLU A 55 0.80 -8.33 11.94
N LEU A 56 0.40 -8.80 10.76
CA LEU A 56 1.10 -9.88 10.06
C LEU A 56 2.50 -9.44 9.59
N SER A 57 2.61 -8.23 9.07
CA SER A 57 3.87 -7.72 8.50
C SER A 57 4.93 -7.42 9.56
N LEU A 58 4.47 -7.08 10.77
CA LEU A 58 5.29 -6.66 11.89
C LEU A 58 5.29 -7.69 13.03
N GLU A 59 4.73 -8.89 12.81
CA GLU A 59 4.60 -9.94 13.83
C GLU A 59 5.93 -10.21 14.54
N GLU A 60 7.04 -10.31 13.80
CA GLU A 60 8.36 -10.55 14.37
C GLU A 60 8.81 -9.45 15.35
N LEU A 61 8.40 -8.21 15.11
CA LEU A 61 8.69 -7.05 15.94
C LEU A 61 7.73 -6.95 17.13
N LEU A 62 6.44 -7.21 16.89
CA LEU A 62 5.37 -7.03 17.88
C LEU A 62 5.32 -8.18 18.91
N ARG A 63 5.65 -9.41 18.51
CA ARG A 63 5.48 -10.60 19.37
C ARG A 63 6.45 -10.68 20.55
N GLY A 64 7.64 -10.07 20.41
CA GLY A 64 8.71 -10.21 21.40
C GLY A 64 9.23 -11.65 21.50
N ARG A 65 9.64 -12.07 22.70
CA ARG A 65 10.13 -13.44 22.98
C ARG A 65 9.54 -13.94 24.29
N SER A 66 8.89 -15.09 24.24
CA SER A 66 8.35 -15.76 25.42
C SER A 66 9.46 -16.14 26.40
N GLY A 67 9.18 -15.92 27.69
CA GLY A 67 9.98 -16.43 28.79
C GLY A 67 9.70 -17.91 29.03
N ALA A 68 10.37 -18.50 30.02
CA ALA A 68 10.16 -19.88 30.42
C ALA A 68 10.44 -20.09 31.90
N GLU A 69 9.65 -20.92 32.56
CA GLU A 69 9.90 -21.35 33.93
C GLU A 69 10.05 -22.87 33.99
N VAL A 70 11.07 -23.33 34.70
CA VAL A 70 11.31 -24.75 34.97
C VAL A 70 10.78 -25.05 36.37
N ILE A 71 9.61 -25.68 36.45
CA ILE A 71 8.96 -26.03 37.71
C ILE A 71 9.07 -27.53 37.99
N VAL A 72 9.15 -27.90 39.28
CA VAL A 72 9.00 -29.29 39.70
C VAL A 72 7.52 -29.58 39.87
N VAL A 73 7.06 -30.73 39.38
CA VAL A 73 5.68 -31.16 39.53
C VAL A 73 5.57 -32.51 40.23
N ASP A 74 4.51 -32.71 41.01
CA ASP A 74 4.18 -33.99 41.63
C ASP A 74 3.57 -34.99 40.63
N HIS A 75 3.29 -36.22 41.08
CA HIS A 75 2.63 -37.27 40.29
C HIS A 75 1.22 -36.89 39.79
N ARG A 76 0.63 -35.80 40.29
CA ARG A 76 -0.66 -35.22 39.87
C ARG A 76 -0.49 -33.95 39.04
N ARG A 77 0.73 -33.63 38.60
CA ARG A 77 1.12 -32.42 37.83
C ARG A 77 0.88 -31.10 38.57
N ARG A 78 0.87 -31.09 39.90
CA ARG A 78 0.82 -29.85 40.68
C ARG A 78 2.23 -29.34 40.91
N SER A 79 2.42 -28.02 40.79
CA SER A 79 3.71 -27.39 41.09
C SER A 79 4.10 -27.62 42.54
N VAL A 80 5.39 -27.88 42.77
CA VAL A 80 5.97 -28.10 44.09
C VAL A 80 7.14 -27.14 44.26
N GLY A 81 6.97 -26.15 45.14
CA GLY A 81 7.98 -25.14 45.42
C GLY A 81 8.12 -24.07 44.34
N GLU A 82 9.19 -23.28 44.46
CA GLU A 82 9.56 -22.22 43.51
C GLU A 82 10.19 -22.78 42.22
N PRO A 83 10.14 -22.06 41.10
CA PRO A 83 10.83 -22.44 39.87
C PRO A 83 12.34 -22.67 40.08
N ILE A 84 12.88 -23.73 39.47
CA ILE A 84 14.31 -24.06 39.45
C ILE A 84 15.08 -23.04 38.61
N ALA A 85 14.47 -22.59 37.52
CA ALA A 85 15.03 -21.59 36.63
C ALA A 85 13.89 -20.80 36.00
N THR A 86 14.10 -19.49 35.88
CA THR A 86 13.20 -18.58 35.18
C THR A 86 14.00 -17.84 34.12
N VAL A 87 13.45 -17.80 32.91
CA VAL A 87 13.89 -16.94 31.82
C VAL A 87 12.79 -15.92 31.64
N GLU A 88 13.11 -14.65 31.91
CA GLU A 88 12.15 -13.56 31.76
C GLU A 88 11.75 -13.38 30.29
N PRO A 89 10.47 -13.10 30.01
CA PRO A 89 10.02 -12.73 28.67
C PRO A 89 10.61 -11.38 28.26
N ILE A 90 10.74 -11.18 26.95
CA ILE A 90 11.11 -9.91 26.34
C ILE A 90 9.89 -9.42 25.56
N SER A 91 9.36 -8.25 25.93
CA SER A 91 8.27 -7.61 25.17
C SER A 91 8.71 -7.29 23.74
N GLY A 92 7.77 -7.33 22.81
CA GLY A 92 7.97 -6.78 21.49
C GLY A 92 8.17 -5.26 21.53
N VAL A 93 8.29 -4.66 20.34
CA VAL A 93 8.47 -3.23 20.21
C VAL A 93 7.16 -2.54 19.86
N ASP A 94 6.94 -1.36 20.45
CA ASP A 94 5.84 -0.50 20.05
C ASP A 94 6.13 0.15 18.70
N VAL A 95 5.16 0.05 17.79
CA VAL A 95 5.22 0.67 16.47
C VAL A 95 4.29 1.86 16.45
N SER A 96 4.81 3.00 15.97
CA SER A 96 4.01 4.20 15.74
C SER A 96 3.82 4.37 14.24
N LEU A 97 2.58 4.53 13.82
CA LEU A 97 2.21 4.75 12.42
C LEU A 97 2.01 6.24 12.16
N GLN A 98 2.13 6.63 10.89
CA GLN A 98 1.78 7.99 10.43
C GLN A 98 0.29 8.13 10.09
N LEU A 99 -0.45 7.03 10.13
CA LEU A 99 -1.89 7.04 9.89
C LEU A 99 -2.59 7.85 10.98
N GLU A 100 -3.35 8.86 10.56
CA GLU A 100 -4.20 9.66 11.43
C GLU A 100 -5.52 8.92 11.62
N VAL A 101 -5.82 8.53 12.86
CA VAL A 101 -6.98 7.67 13.15
C VAL A 101 -8.31 8.35 12.83
N GLU A 102 -8.43 9.64 13.13
CA GLU A 102 -9.63 10.44 12.84
C GLU A 102 -9.86 10.55 11.33
N LEU A 103 -8.79 10.77 10.56
CA LEU A 103 -8.86 10.82 9.10
C LEU A 103 -9.30 9.46 8.52
N CYS A 104 -8.65 8.36 8.92
CA CYS A 104 -9.02 7.01 8.46
C CYS A 104 -10.49 6.68 8.76
N GLN A 105 -11.01 7.07 9.92
CA GLN A 105 -12.41 6.90 10.30
C GLN A 105 -13.35 7.72 9.40
N GLU A 106 -13.00 8.96 9.10
CA GLU A 106 -13.78 9.82 8.19
C GLU A 106 -13.80 9.26 6.76
N LEU A 107 -12.64 8.83 6.23
CA LEU A 107 -12.54 8.21 4.91
C LEU A 107 -13.38 6.93 4.81
N SER A 108 -13.33 6.09 5.85
CA SER A 108 -14.11 4.86 5.92
C SER A 108 -15.61 5.15 5.97
N LYS A 109 -16.02 6.15 6.76
CA LYS A 109 -17.41 6.62 6.79
C LYS A 109 -17.89 7.11 5.43
N LEU A 110 -17.07 7.90 4.70
CA LEU A 110 -17.41 8.36 3.36
C LEU A 110 -17.66 7.20 2.38
N LEU A 111 -16.82 6.15 2.44
CA LEU A 111 -17.03 4.95 1.63
C LEU A 111 -18.28 4.18 2.05
N GLN A 112 -18.52 4.02 3.36
CA GLN A 112 -19.70 3.34 3.89
C GLN A 112 -21.00 4.05 3.51
N GLU A 113 -21.04 5.39 3.56
CA GLU A 113 -22.22 6.19 3.17
C GLU A 113 -22.56 6.08 1.68
N ARG A 114 -21.54 5.91 0.82
CA ARG A 114 -21.72 5.69 -0.62
C ARG A 114 -22.05 4.24 -0.96
N ASP A 115 -21.70 3.32 -0.07
CA ASP A 115 -21.81 1.86 -0.18
C ASP A 115 -21.49 1.29 -1.59
N PRO A 116 -20.32 1.58 -2.18
CA PRO A 116 -19.96 0.96 -3.44
C PRO A 116 -19.78 -0.56 -3.27
N VAL A 117 -19.83 -1.29 -4.38
CA VAL A 117 -19.51 -2.73 -4.38
C VAL A 117 -18.09 -2.97 -3.85
N GLY A 118 -17.16 -2.10 -4.24
CA GLY A 118 -15.81 -2.01 -3.69
C GLY A 118 -15.19 -0.64 -3.98
N GLY A 119 -14.36 -0.16 -3.07
CA GLY A 119 -13.67 1.12 -3.22
C GLY A 119 -12.54 1.28 -2.20
N SER A 120 -11.67 2.25 -2.42
CA SER A 120 -10.59 2.59 -1.51
C SER A 120 -10.28 4.08 -1.57
N ILE A 121 -9.75 4.61 -0.47
CA ILE A 121 -9.18 5.95 -0.40
C ILE A 121 -7.81 5.85 0.28
N LEU A 122 -6.81 6.47 -0.34
CA LEU A 122 -5.48 6.67 0.21
C LEU A 122 -5.19 8.16 0.28
N VAL A 123 -4.56 8.59 1.36
CA VAL A 123 -4.09 9.97 1.52
C VAL A 123 -2.61 9.91 1.89
N ALA A 124 -1.80 10.61 1.10
CA ALA A 124 -0.38 10.72 1.28
C ALA A 124 0.02 12.19 1.49
N ASP A 125 0.93 12.44 2.42
CA ASP A 125 1.66 13.71 2.45
C ASP A 125 2.73 13.66 1.35
N VAL A 126 2.56 14.51 0.34
CA VAL A 126 3.48 14.59 -0.82
C VAL A 126 4.88 15.10 -0.46
N THR A 127 5.03 15.75 0.70
CA THR A 127 6.30 16.32 1.17
C THR A 127 7.15 15.25 1.85
N SER A 128 6.53 14.42 2.69
CA SER A 128 7.23 13.34 3.40
C SER A 128 7.20 12.00 2.65
N GLY A 129 6.21 11.80 1.78
CA GLY A 129 5.90 10.51 1.15
C GLY A 129 5.15 9.55 2.08
N GLU A 130 4.74 10.02 3.27
CA GLU A 130 4.07 9.18 4.27
C GLU A 130 2.58 9.03 3.97
N LEU A 131 2.05 7.84 4.21
CA LEU A 131 0.62 7.58 4.15
C LEU A 131 -0.01 7.98 5.49
N ILE A 132 -0.92 8.96 5.42
CA ILE A 132 -1.63 9.52 6.58
C ILE A 132 -3.08 9.06 6.65
N GLY A 133 -3.63 8.52 5.56
CA GLY A 133 -4.98 7.98 5.50
C GLY A 133 -5.07 6.71 4.67
N TRP A 134 -5.80 5.71 5.18
CA TRP A 134 -5.99 4.40 4.54
C TRP A 134 -7.40 3.89 4.81
N ALA A 135 -8.19 3.72 3.75
CA ALA A 135 -9.54 3.17 3.84
C ALA A 135 -9.83 2.21 2.68
N SER A 136 -10.46 1.07 3.00
CA SER A 136 -10.91 0.06 2.05
C SER A 136 -12.39 -0.21 2.32
N HIS A 137 -13.19 -0.41 1.27
CA HIS A 137 -14.59 -0.76 1.39
C HIS A 137 -14.97 -1.93 0.47
N PRO A 138 -15.77 -2.89 0.95
CA PRO A 138 -16.15 -3.04 2.36
C PRO A 138 -14.96 -3.43 3.26
N GLU A 139 -15.11 -3.17 4.56
CA GLU A 139 -14.18 -3.54 5.63
C GLU A 139 -14.89 -4.30 6.76
N GLN A 140 -14.11 -4.96 7.61
CA GLN A 140 -14.56 -5.69 8.79
C GLN A 140 -13.51 -5.55 9.88
N GLY A 141 -13.97 -5.38 11.11
CA GLY A 141 -13.08 -5.39 12.27
C GLY A 141 -12.75 -6.80 12.75
N PRO A 142 -11.88 -6.90 13.76
CA PRO A 142 -11.43 -8.18 14.32
C PRO A 142 -12.55 -8.95 15.03
N GLU A 143 -13.66 -8.31 15.39
CA GLU A 143 -14.83 -8.95 15.99
C GLU A 143 -15.42 -10.07 15.12
N VAL A 144 -15.23 -10.00 13.79
CA VAL A 144 -15.69 -11.03 12.85
C VAL A 144 -15.11 -12.40 13.17
N PHE A 145 -13.88 -12.48 13.70
CA PHE A 145 -13.24 -13.75 14.04
C PHE A 145 -13.83 -14.41 15.29
N GLY A 146 -14.54 -13.65 16.13
CA GLY A 146 -15.29 -14.16 17.28
C GLY A 146 -16.69 -14.68 16.94
N ASP A 147 -17.23 -14.31 15.78
CA ASP A 147 -18.57 -14.72 15.31
C ASP A 147 -18.46 -15.61 14.07
N ARG A 148 -18.61 -16.93 14.27
CA ARG A 148 -18.51 -17.92 13.21
C ARG A 148 -19.57 -17.76 12.11
N ALA A 149 -20.77 -17.28 12.44
CA ALA A 149 -21.83 -17.08 11.48
C ALA A 149 -21.53 -15.87 10.59
N LEU A 150 -21.13 -14.76 11.21
CA LEU A 150 -20.72 -13.55 10.50
C LEU A 150 -19.46 -13.81 9.64
N TYR A 151 -18.45 -14.48 10.18
CA TYR A 151 -17.25 -14.85 9.42
C TYR A 151 -17.60 -15.63 8.15
N ARG A 152 -18.45 -16.67 8.26
CA ARG A 152 -18.90 -17.45 7.10
C ARG A 152 -19.64 -16.57 6.09
N GLN A 153 -20.58 -15.75 6.56
CA GLN A 153 -21.34 -14.84 5.70
C GLN A 153 -20.42 -13.90 4.90
N ARG A 154 -19.38 -13.36 5.55
CA ARG A 154 -18.43 -12.43 4.93
C ARG A 154 -17.48 -13.13 3.96
N MET A 155 -17.06 -14.36 4.28
CA MET A 155 -16.22 -15.19 3.42
C MET A 155 -16.94 -15.66 2.14
N GLU A 156 -18.24 -15.96 2.24
CA GLU A 156 -19.07 -16.39 1.12
C GLU A 156 -19.64 -15.22 0.29
N SER A 157 -19.36 -13.97 0.68
CA SER A 157 -19.85 -12.77 0.01
C SER A 157 -18.94 -12.34 -1.14
N ASP A 158 -19.54 -12.03 -2.28
CA ASP A 158 -18.85 -11.46 -3.46
C ASP A 158 -18.26 -10.06 -3.23
N ARG A 159 -18.54 -9.43 -2.09
CA ARG A 159 -18.05 -8.07 -1.79
C ARG A 159 -16.58 -8.02 -1.34
N MET A 160 -15.93 -9.17 -1.15
CA MET A 160 -14.52 -9.26 -0.77
C MET A 160 -14.18 -8.46 0.50
N TRP A 161 -14.83 -8.80 1.62
CA TRP A 161 -14.64 -8.14 2.93
C TRP A 161 -13.18 -8.19 3.38
N PHE A 162 -12.53 -9.36 3.34
CA PHE A 162 -11.15 -9.55 3.80
C PHE A 162 -10.07 -9.04 2.82
N PHE A 163 -10.45 -8.20 1.85
CA PHE A 163 -9.55 -7.73 0.81
C PHE A 163 -9.14 -6.28 1.01
N ASP A 164 -7.85 -6.10 1.26
CA ASP A 164 -7.23 -4.78 1.32
C ASP A 164 -7.04 -4.22 -0.09
N ARG A 165 -7.98 -3.38 -0.50
CA ARG A 165 -7.99 -2.80 -1.85
C ARG A 165 -6.82 -1.87 -2.12
N PRO A 166 -6.43 -0.96 -1.20
CA PRO A 166 -5.37 -0.01 -1.49
C PRO A 166 -4.03 -0.64 -1.88
N SER A 167 -3.62 -1.77 -1.28
CA SER A 167 -2.35 -2.42 -1.66
C SER A 167 -2.49 -3.61 -2.63
N ARG A 168 -3.68 -4.20 -2.77
CA ARG A 168 -3.83 -5.50 -3.46
C ARG A 168 -4.67 -5.45 -4.72
N TRP A 169 -5.23 -4.28 -5.07
CA TRP A 169 -6.13 -4.16 -6.22
C TRP A 169 -5.46 -3.46 -7.41
N PRO A 170 -4.79 -4.20 -8.31
CA PRO A 170 -4.33 -3.62 -9.57
C PRO A 170 -5.55 -3.25 -10.42
N LEU A 171 -5.60 -1.98 -10.85
CA LEU A 171 -6.66 -1.41 -11.66
C LEU A 171 -6.03 -0.74 -12.88
N GLU A 172 -6.73 -0.73 -14.01
CA GLU A 172 -6.29 0.12 -15.10
C GLU A 172 -6.42 1.59 -14.66
N PRO A 173 -5.34 2.40 -14.72
CA PRO A 173 -5.39 3.79 -14.24
C PRO A 173 -6.35 4.66 -15.07
N GLY A 174 -6.64 4.25 -16.31
CA GLY A 174 -7.50 5.01 -17.21
C GLY A 174 -6.96 6.42 -17.41
N SER A 175 -7.83 7.43 -17.29
CA SER A 175 -7.43 8.82 -17.54
C SER A 175 -6.50 9.41 -16.47
N SER A 176 -6.32 8.79 -15.31
CA SER A 176 -5.32 9.25 -14.32
C SER A 176 -3.89 9.04 -14.81
N PHE A 177 -3.68 8.27 -15.87
CA PHE A 177 -2.37 8.09 -16.52
C PHE A 177 -1.98 9.28 -17.43
N LYS A 178 -2.93 10.12 -17.84
CA LYS A 178 -2.70 11.22 -18.80
C LYS A 178 -1.66 12.25 -18.35
N PRO A 179 -1.59 12.68 -17.07
CA PRO A 179 -0.52 13.57 -16.62
C PRO A 179 0.88 13.01 -16.87
N LEU A 180 1.10 11.70 -16.70
CA LEU A 180 2.39 11.07 -17.02
C LEU A 180 2.67 11.16 -18.52
N VAL A 181 1.67 10.84 -19.36
CA VAL A 181 1.80 10.95 -20.83
C VAL A 181 2.10 12.39 -21.25
N ALA A 182 1.50 13.38 -20.60
CA ALA A 182 1.76 14.80 -20.87
C ALA A 182 3.21 15.18 -20.54
N ILE A 183 3.70 14.78 -19.36
CA ILE A 183 5.09 15.01 -18.95
C ILE A 183 6.06 14.35 -19.94
N ALA A 184 5.84 13.08 -20.25
CA ALA A 184 6.65 12.36 -21.23
C ALA A 184 6.64 13.06 -22.61
N ALA A 185 5.48 13.52 -23.07
CA ALA A 185 5.35 14.17 -24.37
C ALA A 185 6.12 15.49 -24.46
N LEU A 186 6.11 16.29 -23.39
CA LEU A 186 6.87 17.54 -23.29
C LEU A 186 8.37 17.27 -23.23
N GLU A 187 8.81 16.32 -22.39
CA GLU A 187 10.22 15.99 -22.20
C GLU A 187 10.87 15.36 -23.43
N GLU A 188 10.13 14.52 -24.16
CA GLU A 188 10.56 13.95 -25.45
C GLU A 188 10.39 14.94 -26.62
N GLY A 189 9.80 16.13 -26.37
CA GLY A 189 9.59 17.18 -27.37
C GLY A 189 8.63 16.80 -28.50
N VAL A 190 7.71 15.86 -28.25
CA VAL A 190 6.72 15.41 -29.26
C VAL A 190 5.43 16.22 -29.26
N VAL A 191 5.31 17.20 -28.36
CA VAL A 191 4.26 18.22 -28.33
C VAL A 191 4.87 19.56 -27.91
N GLY A 192 4.49 20.64 -28.59
CA GLY A 192 4.89 22.01 -28.23
C GLY A 192 3.86 22.71 -27.33
N ASP A 193 4.29 23.75 -26.62
CA ASP A 193 3.44 24.51 -25.68
C ASP A 193 2.18 25.12 -26.35
N ASP A 194 2.34 25.63 -27.58
CA ASP A 194 1.27 26.26 -28.36
C ASP A 194 0.58 25.29 -29.35
N GLU A 195 0.95 24.01 -29.34
CA GLU A 195 0.39 23.05 -30.27
C GLU A 195 -1.07 22.70 -29.93
N THR A 196 -1.94 22.73 -30.94
CA THR A 196 -3.32 22.26 -30.83
C THR A 196 -3.56 21.02 -31.68
N ILE A 197 -4.47 20.17 -31.22
CA ILE A 197 -4.95 19.00 -31.95
C ILE A 197 -6.47 19.09 -32.06
N LEU A 198 -6.98 18.95 -33.27
CA LEU A 198 -8.42 18.84 -33.53
C LEU A 198 -8.99 17.55 -32.92
N CYS A 199 -9.96 17.69 -32.03
CA CYS A 199 -10.73 16.56 -31.52
C CYS A 199 -12.13 16.50 -32.14
N ASP A 200 -12.29 15.66 -33.17
CA ASP A 200 -13.59 15.34 -33.80
C ASP A 200 -14.34 14.18 -33.13
N GLY A 201 -13.86 13.73 -31.97
CA GLY A 201 -14.54 12.70 -31.17
C GLY A 201 -14.21 11.26 -31.55
N VAL A 202 -13.53 11.05 -32.67
CA VAL A 202 -13.03 9.74 -33.11
C VAL A 202 -11.60 9.91 -33.61
N TYR A 203 -10.69 9.08 -33.12
CA TYR A 203 -9.28 9.08 -33.55
C TYR A 203 -9.06 8.22 -34.79
N ASP A 204 -9.60 7.00 -34.79
CA ASP A 204 -9.53 6.09 -35.94
C ASP A 204 -10.92 5.88 -36.55
N PRO A 205 -11.21 6.46 -37.74
CA PRO A 205 -12.47 6.26 -38.45
C PRO A 205 -12.74 4.81 -38.87
N GLN A 206 -11.70 3.97 -38.98
CA GLN A 206 -11.84 2.55 -39.31
C GLN A 206 -12.25 1.72 -38.09
N ASN A 207 -11.92 2.21 -36.89
CA ASN A 207 -12.32 1.61 -35.62
C ASN A 207 -13.01 2.65 -34.71
N PRO A 208 -14.14 3.22 -35.16
CA PRO A 208 -14.76 4.33 -34.48
C PRO A 208 -15.35 3.91 -33.14
N SER A 209 -15.43 2.61 -32.83
CA SER A 209 -15.98 2.09 -31.57
C SER A 209 -15.04 2.14 -30.39
N SER A 210 -13.76 1.93 -30.60
CA SER A 210 -12.76 1.76 -29.55
C SER A 210 -12.02 3.07 -29.23
N LEU A 211 -11.73 3.90 -30.23
CA LEU A 211 -10.89 5.10 -30.06
C LEU A 211 -11.72 6.39 -30.14
N ARG A 212 -12.63 6.55 -29.16
CA ARG A 212 -13.56 7.69 -29.08
C ARG A 212 -13.18 8.68 -27.97
N CYS A 213 -13.54 9.95 -28.17
CA CYS A 213 -13.63 10.96 -27.10
C CYS A 213 -15.09 11.41 -26.96
N ARG A 214 -15.62 11.40 -25.73
CA ARG A 214 -16.99 11.87 -25.43
C ARG A 214 -17.02 12.87 -24.27
N ASN A 215 -15.86 13.35 -23.86
CA ASN A 215 -15.70 14.10 -22.62
C ASN A 215 -15.98 15.60 -22.80
N HIS A 216 -16.13 16.06 -24.04
CA HIS A 216 -16.39 17.45 -24.40
C HIS A 216 -16.99 17.56 -25.82
N PRO A 217 -17.50 18.73 -26.24
CA PRO A 217 -17.95 18.96 -27.62
C PRO A 217 -16.84 18.70 -28.66
N HIS A 218 -17.22 18.20 -29.83
CA HIS A 218 -16.29 17.87 -30.92
C HIS A 218 -16.08 19.06 -31.87
N GLY A 219 -15.05 18.97 -32.72
CA GLY A 219 -14.67 20.03 -33.66
C GLY A 219 -13.87 21.16 -33.01
N LEU A 220 -13.20 20.87 -31.90
CA LEU A 220 -12.40 21.83 -31.15
C LEU A 220 -10.91 21.57 -31.41
N GLU A 221 -10.17 22.64 -31.70
CA GLU A 221 -8.72 22.68 -31.56
C GLU A 221 -8.39 22.79 -30.06
N ILE A 222 -7.71 21.78 -29.53
CA ILE A 222 -7.44 21.65 -28.09
C ILE A 222 -5.93 21.62 -27.89
N GLY A 223 -5.41 22.48 -27.02
CA GLY A 223 -4.02 22.43 -26.54
C GLY A 223 -3.85 21.52 -25.31
N LEU A 224 -2.62 21.28 -24.88
CA LEU A 224 -2.30 20.30 -23.82
C LEU A 224 -3.01 20.58 -22.48
N GLU A 225 -3.04 21.83 -22.03
CA GLU A 225 -3.72 22.22 -20.78
C GLU A 225 -5.22 21.88 -20.82
N GLU A 226 -5.88 22.27 -21.92
CA GLU A 226 -7.30 22.01 -22.12
C GLU A 226 -7.59 20.51 -22.33
N ALA A 227 -6.66 19.77 -22.95
CA ALA A 227 -6.75 18.32 -23.09
C ALA A 227 -6.70 17.61 -21.73
N LEU A 228 -5.85 18.07 -20.81
CA LEU A 228 -5.83 17.57 -19.43
C LEU A 228 -7.12 17.93 -18.69
N ALA A 229 -7.55 19.20 -18.75
CA ALA A 229 -8.75 19.68 -18.07
C ALA A 229 -10.03 18.95 -18.52
N ARG A 230 -10.15 18.69 -19.82
CA ARG A 230 -11.29 17.97 -20.41
C ARG A 230 -11.10 16.47 -20.48
N SER A 231 -9.95 15.95 -20.04
CA SER A 231 -9.57 14.56 -20.23
C SER A 231 -9.76 14.09 -21.69
N CYS A 232 -9.32 14.87 -22.68
CA CYS A 232 -9.56 14.59 -24.09
C CYS A 232 -8.88 13.28 -24.56
N ASN A 233 -9.63 12.26 -24.97
CA ASN A 233 -9.01 11.00 -25.39
C ASN A 233 -8.24 11.12 -26.70
N VAL A 234 -8.78 11.83 -27.71
CA VAL A 234 -8.14 11.94 -29.04
C VAL A 234 -6.76 12.59 -28.93
N PHE A 235 -6.63 13.66 -28.15
CA PHE A 235 -5.35 14.33 -27.91
C PHE A 235 -4.32 13.34 -27.34
N PHE A 236 -4.68 12.57 -26.31
CA PHE A 236 -3.77 11.60 -25.69
C PHE A 236 -3.51 10.35 -26.55
N TYR A 237 -4.40 10.00 -27.49
CA TYR A 237 -4.11 8.97 -28.49
C TYR A 237 -3.01 9.43 -29.46
N HIS A 238 -3.07 10.68 -29.93
CA HIS A 238 -2.00 11.25 -30.75
C HIS A 238 -0.67 11.31 -29.98
N LEU A 239 -0.68 11.75 -28.71
CA LEU A 239 0.54 11.74 -27.91
C LEU A 239 1.11 10.32 -27.72
N GLY A 240 0.24 9.34 -27.44
CA GLY A 240 0.65 7.96 -27.31
C GLY A 240 1.26 7.38 -28.59
N GLU A 241 0.70 7.72 -29.76
CA GLU A 241 1.26 7.34 -31.06
C GLU A 241 2.64 7.97 -31.30
N ARG A 242 2.79 9.27 -31.04
CA ARG A 242 4.05 10.00 -31.24
C ARG A 242 5.17 9.53 -30.31
N LEU A 243 4.86 9.28 -29.04
CA LEU A 243 5.79 8.74 -28.06
C LEU A 243 6.20 7.30 -28.39
N GLY A 244 5.21 6.50 -28.79
CA GLY A 244 5.37 5.06 -28.97
C GLY A 244 5.49 4.31 -27.64
N ILE A 245 5.29 2.98 -27.72
CA ILE A 245 5.19 2.12 -26.53
C ILE A 245 6.49 2.05 -25.72
N ALA A 246 7.64 2.17 -26.37
CA ALA A 246 8.94 2.07 -25.70
C ALA A 246 9.17 3.26 -24.75
N ALA A 247 8.89 4.49 -25.21
CA ALA A 247 9.00 5.68 -24.38
C ALA A 247 7.96 5.67 -23.25
N LEU A 248 6.70 5.32 -23.55
CA LEU A 248 5.66 5.22 -22.53
C LEU A 248 6.01 4.22 -21.42
N ARG A 249 6.62 3.07 -21.77
CA ARG A 249 7.09 2.10 -20.78
C ARG A 249 8.21 2.67 -19.92
N ASP A 250 9.22 3.28 -20.55
CA ASP A 250 10.36 3.87 -19.83
C ASP A 250 9.90 4.97 -18.85
N TRP A 251 9.00 5.85 -19.29
CA TRP A 251 8.39 6.86 -18.41
C TRP A 251 7.53 6.24 -17.31
N GLY A 252 6.78 5.18 -17.61
CA GLY A 252 6.06 4.39 -16.60
C GLY A 252 7.00 3.87 -15.51
N ASP A 253 8.11 3.25 -15.90
CA ASP A 253 9.13 2.72 -14.98
C ASP A 253 9.72 3.84 -14.10
N ARG A 254 10.03 5.01 -14.68
CA ARG A 254 10.55 6.18 -13.93
C ARG A 254 9.58 6.72 -12.88
N PHE A 255 8.28 6.62 -13.14
CA PHE A 255 7.23 7.02 -12.21
C PHE A 255 6.87 5.91 -11.20
N GLY A 256 7.56 4.77 -11.23
CA GLY A 256 7.34 3.67 -10.30
C GLY A 256 6.15 2.78 -10.64
N PHE A 257 5.58 2.88 -11.85
CA PHE A 257 4.62 1.88 -12.30
C PHE A 257 5.32 0.51 -12.40
N TRP A 258 4.56 -0.57 -12.26
CA TRP A 258 5.03 -1.96 -12.37
C TRP A 258 6.10 -2.36 -11.33
N THR A 259 6.35 -1.52 -10.34
CA THR A 259 7.29 -1.77 -9.24
C THR A 259 6.53 -1.70 -7.93
N PRO A 260 6.85 -2.55 -6.93
CA PRO A 260 6.29 -2.40 -5.59
C PRO A 260 6.54 -1.00 -5.04
N THR A 261 5.55 -0.45 -4.35
CA THR A 261 5.68 0.83 -3.64
C THR A 261 6.41 0.66 -2.32
N ASP A 262 6.56 -0.57 -1.84
CA ASP A 262 7.13 -0.91 -0.53
C ASP A 262 6.39 -0.19 0.62
N CYS A 263 5.08 0.02 0.46
CA CYS A 263 4.22 0.74 1.42
C CYS A 263 4.04 0.04 2.78
N GLY A 264 4.68 -1.10 3.01
CA GLY A 264 4.63 -1.86 4.26
C GLY A 264 3.38 -2.73 4.43
N ALA A 265 2.46 -2.73 3.47
CA ALA A 265 1.28 -3.60 3.49
C ALA A 265 1.63 -5.04 3.04
N PRO A 266 1.11 -6.08 3.71
CA PRO A 266 1.42 -7.45 3.34
C PRO A 266 0.72 -7.84 2.04
N GLY A 267 1.48 -8.49 1.15
CA GLY A 267 0.91 -9.06 -0.06
C GLY A 267 0.49 -8.01 -1.10
N GLU A 268 1.16 -6.86 -1.10
CA GLU A 268 1.08 -5.84 -2.14
C GLU A 268 1.12 -6.48 -3.54
N LYS A 269 0.26 -6.00 -4.42
CA LYS A 269 0.22 -6.45 -5.81
C LYS A 269 0.85 -5.41 -6.72
N VAL A 270 1.87 -5.86 -7.45
CA VAL A 270 2.40 -5.14 -8.59
C VAL A 270 1.36 -5.21 -9.72
N GLY A 271 0.93 -4.03 -10.19
CA GLY A 271 0.08 -3.88 -11.36
C GLY A 271 0.84 -3.90 -12.66
#